data_AF-A0A1Q7EFM2-F1
#
_entry.id   AF-A0A1Q7EFM2-F1
#
_cell.length_a   1.000
_cell.length_b   1.000
_cell.length_c   1.000
_cell.angle_alpha   90.00
_cell.angle_beta   90.00
_cell.angle_gamma   90.00
#
_symmetry.space_group_name_H-M   'P 1'
#
loop_
_entity.id
_entity.type
_entity.pdbx_description
1 polymer ?
#
loop_
_entity_poly.entity_id
_entity_poly.type
_entity_poly.pdbx_seq_one_letter_code
_entity_poly.pdbx_strand_id
1 'polypeptide(L)'
;MNRDPKTLLRSAFLIACVGTTQERADALVDQLALRAKTDRAGFLASRPGLIFGTPQIALEKLRSYASLGIGHVNVMFQPYGTEREQIAALGETARDLAASTAAA
;
A
#
# COMPACT_ATOMS: atom_id res chain seq x y z
N MET A 1 36.30 -6.31 1.43
CA MET A 1 34.99 -5.86 0.91
C MET A 1 34.22 -5.23 2.05
N ASN A 2 34.17 -3.90 2.14
CA ASN A 2 33.27 -3.19 3.06
C ASN A 2 32.44 -2.24 2.22
N ARG A 3 31.17 -2.58 2.00
CA ARG A 3 30.22 -1.71 1.30
C ARG A 3 29.68 -0.71 2.32
N ASP A 4 29.67 0.58 2.00
CA ASP A 4 29.11 1.59 2.89
C ASP A 4 27.61 1.29 3.12
N PRO A 5 27.16 1.03 4.36
CA PRO A 5 25.75 0.76 4.65
C PRO A 5 24.80 1.86 4.19
N LYS A 6 25.27 3.11 4.06
CA LYS A 6 24.48 4.24 3.55
C LYS A 6 24.12 4.11 2.07
N THR A 7 24.85 3.26 1.33
CA THR A 7 24.61 2.99 -0.09
C THR A 7 23.63 1.83 -0.32
N LEU A 8 23.16 1.18 0.76
CA LEU A 8 22.23 0.06 0.67
C LEU A 8 20.78 0.55 0.62
N LEU A 9 20.14 0.38 -0.53
CA LEU A 9 18.71 0.63 -0.69
C LEU A 9 17.90 -0.40 0.11
N ARG A 10 16.84 0.08 0.76
CA ARG A 10 15.90 -0.77 1.50
C ARG A 10 14.56 -0.78 0.78
N SER A 11 13.97 -1.96 0.69
CA SER A 11 12.66 -2.17 0.10
C SER A 11 11.69 -2.83 1.08
N ALA A 12 10.40 -2.64 0.86
CA ALA A 12 9.34 -3.32 1.60
C ALA A 12 8.38 -4.03 0.65
N PHE A 13 7.81 -5.15 1.11
CA PHE A 13 6.72 -5.85 0.44
C PHE A 13 5.43 -5.57 1.20
N LEU A 14 4.46 -4.96 0.52
CA LEU A 14 3.23 -4.47 1.12
C LEU A 14 2.04 -5.12 0.44
N ILE A 15 0.97 -5.35 1.20
CA ILE A 15 -0.32 -5.79 0.67
C ILE A 15 -1.24 -4.58 0.70
N ALA A 16 -2.02 -4.38 -0.37
CA ALA A 16 -2.90 -3.23 -0.49
C ALA A 16 -4.31 -3.58 -0.96
N CYS A 17 -5.30 -2.86 -0.41
CA CYS A 17 -6.70 -2.80 -0.83
C CYS A 17 -7.09 -1.33 -0.99
N VAL A 18 -6.80 -0.75 -2.17
CA VAL A 18 -7.00 0.67 -2.44
C VAL A 18 -8.19 0.86 -3.39
N GLY A 19 -9.25 1.50 -2.89
CA GLY A 19 -10.40 1.91 -3.69
C GLY A 19 -10.36 3.40 -4.00
N THR A 20 -11.03 3.84 -5.06
CA THR A 20 -11.21 5.29 -5.34
C THR A 20 -12.06 5.97 -4.26
N THR A 21 -12.93 5.22 -3.58
CA THR A 21 -13.70 5.66 -2.41
C THR A 21 -13.49 4.70 -1.24
N GLN A 22 -13.88 5.14 -0.04
CA GLN A 22 -13.79 4.30 1.15
C GLN A 22 -14.70 3.07 1.04
N GLU A 23 -15.91 3.22 0.49
CA GLU A 23 -16.86 2.13 0.30
C GLU A 23 -16.29 1.06 -0.64
N ARG A 24 -15.57 1.49 -1.69
CA ARG A 24 -14.92 0.54 -2.59
C ARG A 24 -13.77 -0.19 -1.90
N ALA A 25 -12.95 0.53 -1.14
CA ALA A 25 -11.87 -0.08 -0.36
C ALA A 25 -12.40 -1.11 0.64
N ASP A 26 -13.47 -0.76 1.37
CA ASP A 26 -14.18 -1.64 2.29
C ASP A 26 -14.68 -2.90 1.59
N ALA A 27 -15.27 -2.78 0.40
CA ALA A 27 -15.73 -3.92 -0.39
C ALA A 27 -14.59 -4.86 -0.83
N LEU A 28 -13.41 -4.31 -1.15
CA LEU A 28 -12.21 -5.11 -1.44
C LEU A 28 -11.79 -5.94 -0.21
N VAL A 29 -11.80 -5.32 0.98
CA VAL A 29 -11.48 -6.01 2.24
C VAL A 29 -12.53 -7.05 2.60
N ASP A 30 -13.82 -6.75 2.42
CA ASP A 30 -14.91 -7.70 2.69
C ASP A 30 -14.79 -8.96 1.84
N GLN A 31 -14.40 -8.83 0.57
CA GLN A 31 -14.16 -9.97 -0.30
C GLN A 31 -13.05 -10.89 0.26
N LEU A 32 -12.00 -10.30 0.85
CA LEU A 32 -10.92 -11.05 1.47
C LEU A 32 -11.31 -11.65 2.81
N ALA A 33 -12.06 -10.89 3.62
CA ALA A 33 -12.61 -11.35 4.90
C ALA A 33 -13.51 -12.58 4.70
N LEU A 34 -14.40 -12.52 3.71
CA LEU A 34 -15.26 -13.64 3.32
C LEU A 34 -14.44 -14.88 2.95
N ARG A 35 -13.39 -14.73 2.12
CA ARG A 35 -12.48 -15.84 1.76
C ARG A 35 -11.77 -16.41 2.98
N ALA A 36 -11.42 -15.57 3.94
CA ALA A 36 -10.79 -15.94 5.19
C ALA A 36 -11.78 -16.41 6.27
N LYS A 37 -13.09 -16.49 5.96
CA LYS A 37 -14.17 -16.90 6.89
C LYS A 37 -14.22 -16.05 8.17
N THR A 38 -14.00 -14.74 8.03
CA THR A 38 -14.06 -13.74 9.10
C THR A 38 -14.82 -12.51 8.63
N ASP A 39 -15.14 -11.61 9.55
CA ASP A 39 -15.60 -10.26 9.22
C ASP A 39 -14.43 -9.31 8.91
N ARG A 40 -14.75 -8.09 8.46
CA ARG A 40 -13.76 -7.06 8.11
C ARG A 40 -12.82 -6.75 9.28
N ALA A 41 -13.39 -6.58 10.48
CA ALA A 41 -12.63 -6.25 11.68
C ALA A 41 -11.59 -7.34 12.02
N GLY A 42 -12.01 -8.60 12.02
CA GLY A 42 -11.12 -9.74 12.24
C GLY A 42 -10.06 -9.88 11.13
N PHE A 43 -10.42 -9.62 9.87
CA PHE A 43 -9.45 -9.62 8.77
C PHE A 43 -8.38 -8.54 8.94
N LEU A 44 -8.78 -7.30 9.25
CA LEU A 44 -7.86 -6.19 9.47
C LEU A 44 -6.97 -6.43 10.69
N ALA A 45 -7.53 -6.95 11.79
CA ALA A 45 -6.76 -7.31 12.98
C ALA A 45 -5.68 -8.37 12.68
N SER A 46 -5.96 -9.31 11.77
CA SER A 46 -4.99 -10.33 11.33
C SER A 46 -3.88 -9.77 10.42
N ARG A 47 -4.04 -8.55 9.88
CA ARG A 47 -3.11 -7.93 8.93
C ARG A 47 -2.81 -6.47 9.29
N PRO A 48 -2.07 -6.22 10.38
CA PRO A 48 -1.76 -4.87 10.84
C PRO A 48 -0.93 -4.04 9.84
N GLY A 49 -0.21 -4.68 8.92
CA GLY A 49 0.56 -4.04 7.85
C GLY A 49 -0.19 -3.85 6.53
N LEU A 50 -1.49 -4.18 6.46
CA LEU A 50 -2.29 -3.97 5.25
C LEU A 50 -2.49 -2.48 4.99
N ILE A 51 -2.18 -2.03 3.79
CA ILE A 51 -2.63 -0.73 3.30
C ILE A 51 -4.07 -0.87 2.84
N PHE A 52 -5.01 -0.15 3.44
CA PHE A 52 -6.41 -0.16 3.00
C PHE A 52 -7.01 1.24 3.07
N GLY A 53 -7.93 1.55 2.16
CA GLY A 53 -8.64 2.82 2.11
C GLY A 53 -8.52 3.53 0.77
N THR A 54 -8.66 4.86 0.80
CA THR A 54 -8.54 5.72 -0.38
C THR A 54 -7.07 5.92 -0.80
N PRO A 55 -6.80 6.50 -1.99
CA PRO A 55 -5.44 6.80 -2.42
C PRO A 55 -4.68 7.71 -1.45
N GLN A 56 -5.36 8.63 -0.78
CA GLN A 56 -4.77 9.53 0.21
C GLN A 56 -4.30 8.77 1.45
N ILE A 57 -5.11 7.84 1.97
CA ILE A 57 -4.72 6.98 3.10
C ILE A 57 -3.53 6.10 2.72
N ALA A 58 -3.53 5.53 1.51
CA ALA A 58 -2.42 4.74 1.00
C ALA A 58 -1.13 5.58 0.90
N LEU A 59 -1.22 6.82 0.41
CA LEU A 59 -0.10 7.76 0.33
C LEU A 59 0.49 8.08 1.70
N GLU A 60 -0.33 8.35 2.71
CA GLU A 60 0.15 8.60 4.08
C GLU A 60 0.94 7.41 4.61
N LYS A 61 0.49 6.18 4.35
CA LYS A 61 1.24 4.97 4.69
C LYS A 61 2.56 4.91 3.92
N LEU A 62 2.56 5.15 2.60
CA LEU A 62 3.79 5.16 1.82
C LEU A 62 4.79 6.22 2.29
N ARG A 63 4.33 7.41 2.69
CA ARG A 63 5.18 8.45 3.31
C ARG A 63 5.80 7.97 4.63
N SER A 64 5.05 7.23 5.45
CA SER A 64 5.61 6.65 6.68
C SER A 64 6.74 5.66 6.39
N TYR A 65 6.61 4.81 5.36
CA TYR A 65 7.70 3.94 4.91
C TYR A 65 8.90 4.73 4.40
N ALA A 66 8.67 5.78 3.62
CA ALA A 66 9.74 6.66 3.13
C ALA A 66 10.53 7.29 4.31
N SER A 67 9.85 7.74 5.37
CA SER A 67 10.49 8.29 6.57
C SER A 67 11.37 7.28 7.33
N LEU A 68 11.14 5.98 7.13
CA LEU A 68 11.95 4.88 7.67
C LEU A 68 13.15 4.51 6.77
N GLY A 69 13.39 5.27 5.70
CA GLY A 69 14.46 5.03 4.73
C GLY A 69 14.14 3.92 3.73
N ILE A 70 12.86 3.57 3.55
CA ILE A 70 12.43 2.65 2.49
C ILE A 70 12.27 3.44 1.20
N GLY A 71 13.21 3.26 0.27
CA GLY A 71 13.22 3.94 -1.02
C GLY A 71 12.43 3.24 -2.12
N HIS A 72 11.96 2.01 -1.88
CA HIS A 72 11.21 1.21 -2.85
C HIS A 72 10.17 0.32 -2.18
N VAL A 73 8.96 0.24 -2.74
CA VAL A 73 7.92 -0.67 -2.26
C VAL A 73 7.44 -1.58 -3.38
N ASN A 74 7.27 -2.86 -3.06
CA ASN A 74 6.60 -3.83 -3.91
C ASN A 74 5.18 -4.01 -3.37
N VAL A 75 4.18 -3.56 -4.12
CA VAL A 75 2.78 -3.60 -3.68
C VAL A 75 2.06 -4.78 -4.32
N MET A 76 1.54 -5.67 -3.48
CA MET A 76 0.63 -6.73 -3.88
C MET A 76 -0.81 -6.27 -3.67
N PHE A 77 -1.47 -5.89 -4.77
CA PHE A 77 -2.88 -5.51 -4.75
C PHE A 77 -3.76 -6.75 -4.53
N GLN A 78 -4.71 -6.62 -3.60
CA GLN A 78 -5.67 -7.64 -3.24
C GLN A 78 -7.07 -7.04 -3.20
N PRO A 79 -8.11 -7.82 -3.52
CA PRO A 79 -8.07 -9.17 -4.06
C PRO A 79 -7.52 -9.23 -5.50
N TYR A 80 -6.89 -10.36 -5.84
CA TYR A 80 -6.46 -10.62 -7.22
C TYR A 80 -7.61 -10.45 -8.24
N GLY A 81 -7.29 -9.94 -9.42
CA GLY A 81 -8.24 -9.56 -10.47
C GLY A 81 -8.73 -8.12 -10.40
N THR A 82 -8.33 -7.36 -9.38
CA THR A 82 -8.68 -5.93 -9.22
C THR A 82 -7.48 -5.00 -9.40
N GLU A 83 -6.32 -5.51 -9.82
CA GLU A 83 -5.05 -4.80 -9.82
C GLU A 83 -5.11 -3.53 -10.67
N ARG A 84 -5.72 -3.59 -11.86
CA ARG A 84 -5.81 -2.42 -12.75
C ARG A 84 -6.59 -1.27 -12.13
N GLU A 85 -7.68 -1.58 -11.42
CA GLU A 85 -8.50 -0.59 -10.72
C GLU A 85 -7.69 0.07 -9.60
N GLN A 86 -7.02 -0.73 -8.77
CA GLN A 86 -6.24 -0.22 -7.65
C GLN A 86 -5.00 0.55 -8.10
N ILE A 87 -4.35 0.12 -9.18
CA ILE A 87 -3.24 0.84 -9.82
C ILE A 87 -3.71 2.19 -10.34
N ALA A 88 -4.88 2.25 -10.99
CA ALA A 88 -5.45 3.52 -11.46
C ALA A 88 -5.77 4.46 -10.28
N ALA A 89 -6.37 3.93 -9.20
CA ALA A 89 -6.67 4.70 -8.01
C ALA A 89 -5.41 5.26 -7.34
N LEU A 90 -4.35 4.46 -7.22
CA LEU A 90 -3.10 4.88 -6.57
C LEU A 90 -2.20 5.71 -7.47
N GLY A 91 -2.30 5.55 -8.79
CA GLY A 91 -1.33 6.03 -9.77
C GLY A 91 -1.15 7.55 -9.78
N GLU A 92 -2.23 8.32 -9.62
CA GLU A 92 -2.15 9.78 -9.51
C GLU A 92 -1.36 10.21 -8.28
N THR A 93 -1.69 9.63 -7.12
CA THR A 93 -1.09 9.99 -5.85
C THR A 93 0.36 9.51 -5.71
N ALA A 94 0.71 8.38 -6.33
CA ALA A 94 2.09 7.89 -6.39
C ALA A 94 2.99 8.80 -7.24
N ARG A 95 2.48 9.39 -8.33
CA ARG A 95 3.21 10.38 -9.14
C ARG A 95 3.55 11.62 -8.33
N ASP A 96 2.60 12.14 -7.54
CA ASP A 96 2.82 13.31 -6.69
C ASP A 96 3.89 13.05 -5.62
N LEU A 97 3.89 11.85 -5.02
CA LEU A 97 4.93 11.46 -4.07
C LEU A 97 6.32 11.46 -4.72
N ALA A 98 6.46 10.80 -5.88
CA ALA A 98 7.74 10.72 -6.58
C ALA A 98 8.29 12.10 -6.96
N ALA A 99 7.43 13.01 -7.41
CA ALA A 99 7.80 14.39 -7.71
C ALA A 99 8.29 15.14 -6.45
N SER A 100 7.62 14.95 -5.30
CA SER A 100 8.01 15.60 -4.04
C SER A 100 9.35 15.09 -3.48
N THR A 101 9.67 13.81 -3.67
CA THR A 101 10.95 13.23 -3.22
C THR A 101 12.12 13.54 -4.14
N ALA A 102 11.87 13.87 -5.42
CA ALA A 102 12.92 14.26 -6.36
C ALA A 102 13.33 15.74 -6.21
N ALA A 103 12.49 16.55 -5.54
CA ALA A 103 12.74 17.97 -5.29
C ALA A 103 13.38 18.27 -3.92
N ALA A 104 13.54 17.24 -3.07
CA ALA A 104 14.14 17.32 -1.73
C ALA A 104 15.57 16.74 -1.74
#